data_AF-A0A354XYG0-F1
#
_entry.id   AF-A0A354XYG0-F1
#
_cell.length_a   1.000
_cell.length_b   1.000
_cell.length_c   1.000
_cell.angle_alpha   90.00
_cell.angle_beta   90.00
_cell.angle_gamma   90.00
#
_symmetry.space_group_name_H-M   'P 1'
#
loop_
_entity.id
_entity.type
_entity.pdbx_description
1 polymer ?
#
loop_
_entity_poly.entity_id
_entity_poly.type
_entity_poly.pdbx_seq_one_letter_code
_entity_poly.pdbx_strand_id
1 'polypeptide(L)' 'MMTAEIHTAKGVMKVKFYEEDAPNTVANFVKLAEKGFYDGLTFHRV' A
#
# COMPACT_ATOMS: atom_id res chain seq x y z
N MET A 1 12.35 8.25 3.74
CA MET A 1 11.12 7.78 4.43
C MET A 1 9.99 7.77 3.43
N MET A 2 9.67 6.58 2.91
CA MET A 2 8.61 6.39 1.93
C MET A 2 7.25 6.16 2.61
N THR A 3 6.19 6.73 2.03
CA THR A 3 4.80 6.60 2.52
C THR A 3 3.84 6.34 1.37
N ALA A 4 2.71 5.72 1.66
CA ALA A 4 1.60 5.56 0.72
C ALA A 4 0.26 5.97 1.35
N GLU A 5 -0.71 6.28 0.50
CA GLU A 5 -2.09 6.53 0.88
C GLU A 5 -3.00 5.46 0.26
N ILE A 6 -3.84 4.84 1.09
CA ILE A 6 -4.86 3.90 0.64
C ILE A 6 -6.19 4.63 0.72
N HIS A 7 -6.77 4.92 -0.44
CA HIS A 7 -8.04 5.60 -0.57
C HIS A 7 -9.17 4.57 -0.52
N THR A 8 -10.04 4.68 0.47
CA THR A 8 -11.20 3.79 0.63
C THR A 8 -12.49 4.59 0.68
N ALA A 9 -13.62 3.92 0.52
CA ALA A 9 -14.93 4.54 0.70
C ALA A 9 -15.16 5.13 2.12
N LYS A 10 -14.38 4.70 3.12
CA LYS A 10 -14.47 5.19 4.50
C LYS A 10 -13.40 6.23 4.85
N GLY A 11 -12.58 6.65 3.88
CA GLY A 11 -11.53 7.65 4.06
C GLY A 11 -10.14 7.15 3.65
N VAL A 12 -9.14 7.99 3.92
CA VAL A 12 -7.74 7.78 3.55
C VAL A 12 -6.98 7.17 4.72
N MET A 13 -6.32 6.04 4.48
CA MET A 13 -5.37 5.43 5.41
C MET A 13 -3.94 5.76 4.97
N LYS A 14 -3.12 6.27 5.89
CA LYS A 14 -1.70 6.57 5.63
C LYS A 14 -0.82 5.43 6.10
N VAL A 15 0.10 4.98 5.25
CA VAL A 15 1.03 3.89 5.53
C VAL A 15 2.46 4.43 5.45
N LYS A 16 3.26 4.10 6.45
CA LYS A 16 4.71 4.36 6.46
C LYS A 16 5.45 3.04 6.22
N PHE A 17 6.43 3.06 5.33
CA PHE A 17 7.24 1.88 5.03
C PHE A 17 8.53 1.83 5.85
N TYR A 18 8.93 0.61 6.21
CA TYR A 18 10.20 0.27 6.84
C TYR A 18 11.10 -0.41 5.82
N GLU A 19 11.57 0.36 4.84
CA GLU A 19 12.36 -0.14 3.71
C GLU A 19 13.73 -0.68 4.11
N GLU A 20 14.32 -0.16 5.20
CA GLU A 20 15.58 -0.66 5.76
C GLU A 20 15.43 -2.07 6.34
N ASP A 21 14.29 -2.35 6.99
CA ASP A 21 14.02 -3.64 7.62
C ASP A 21 13.49 -4.69 6.62
N ALA A 22 12.75 -4.27 5.59
CA ALA A 22 12.08 -5.17 4.65
C ALA A 22 12.10 -4.66 3.18
N PRO A 23 13.29 -4.49 2.57
CA PRO A 23 13.45 -3.80 1.28
C PRO A 23 12.68 -4.47 0.14
N ASN A 24 12.73 -5.81 0.06
CA ASN A 24 12.06 -6.56 -1.01
C ASN A 24 10.53 -6.48 -0.92
N THR A 25 9.99 -6.54 0.30
CA THR A 25 8.54 -6.47 0.53
C THR A 25 8.02 -5.08 0.18
N VAL A 26 8.72 -4.03 0.64
CA VAL A 26 8.36 -2.64 0.32
C VAL A 26 8.44 -2.41 -1.19
N ALA A 27 9.53 -2.82 -1.85
CA ALA A 27 9.69 -2.67 -3.30
C ALA A 27 8.57 -3.37 -4.09
N ASN A 28 8.22 -4.60 -3.71
CA ASN A 28 7.13 -5.33 -4.37
C ASN A 28 5.77 -4.66 -4.16
N PHE A 29 5.47 -4.21 -2.92
CA PHE A 29 4.21 -3.53 -2.63
C PHE A 29 4.08 -2.23 -3.43
N VAL A 30 5.11 -1.38 -3.42
CA VAL A 30 5.13 -0.11 -4.17
C VAL A 30 4.96 -0.36 -5.66
N LYS A 31 5.71 -1.30 -6.23
CA LYS A 31 5.60 -1.67 -7.65
C LYS A 31 4.19 -2.11 -8.05
N LEU A 32 3.50 -2.88 -7.20
CA LEU A 32 2.12 -3.31 -7.48
C LEU A 32 1.14 -2.14 -7.33
N ALA A 33 1.30 -1.29 -6.31
CA ALA A 33 0.48 -0.12 -6.09
C ALA A 33 0.60 0.89 -7.25
N GLU A 34 1.82 1.20 -7.72
CA GLU A 34 2.05 2.11 -8.86
C GLU A 34 1.48 1.57 -10.18
N LYS A 35 1.29 0.25 -10.29
CA LYS A 35 0.64 -0.39 -11.44
C LYS A 35 -0.89 -0.43 -11.33
N GLY A 36 -1.48 0.14 -10.28
CA GLY A 36 -2.91 0.09 -10.01
C GLY A 36 -3.44 -1.31 -9.67
N PHE A 37 -2.57 -2.24 -9.25
CA PHE A 37 -2.96 -3.63 -9.00
C PHE A 37 -4.01 -3.76 -7.87
N TYR A 38 -3.98 -2.85 -6.90
CA TYR A 38 -4.90 -2.87 -5.75
C TYR A 38 -6.16 -2.02 -5.97
N ASP A 39 -6.28 -1.33 -7.11
CA ASP A 39 -7.40 -0.45 -7.37
C ASP A 39 -8.71 -1.23 -7.52
N GLY A 40 -9.77 -0.76 -6.86
CA GLY A 40 -11.08 -1.39 -6.88
C GLY A 40 -11.22 -2.67 -6.05
N LEU A 41 -10.15 -3.11 -5.37
CA LEU A 41 -10.24 -4.25 -4.44
C LEU A 41 -11.01 -3.88 -3.17
N THR A 42 -11.59 -4.90 -2.53
CA THR A 42 -12.29 -4.77 -1.25
C THR A 42 -11.55 -5.52 -0.14
N PHE A 43 -11.71 -5.04 1.09
CA PHE A 43 -11.29 -5.79 2.29
C PHE A 43 -12.29 -6.92 2.53
N HIS A 44 -11.99 -8.10 1.99
CA HIS A 44 -12.86 -9.29 2.08
C HIS A 44 -13.01 -9.85 3.50
N ARG A 45 -12.15 -9.43 4.42
CA ARG A 45 -12.16 -9.83 5.83
C ARG A 45 -11.94 -8.61 6.72
N VAL A 46 -12.78 -8.51 7.76
CA VAL A 46 -12.78 -7.46 8.78
C VAL A 46 -12.83 -8.13 10.14
#